data_AF-A0A1K1RWV7-F1
#
_entry.id   AF-A0A1K1RWV7-F1
#
_cell.length_a   1.000
_cell.length_b   1.000
_cell.length_c   1.000
_cell.angle_alpha   90.00
_cell.angle_beta   90.00
_cell.angle_gamma   90.00
#
_symmetry.space_group_name_H-M   'P 1'
#
loop_
_entity.id
_entity.type
_entity.pdbx_description
1 polymer ?
#
loop_
_entity_poly.entity_id
_entity_poly.type
_entity_poly.pdbx_seq_one_letter_code
_entity_poly.pdbx_strand_id
1 'polypeptide(L)' 'MANKQIEMRKVKKIFKLYSAGVSKRRISSQLGISRNTVSKYIAFFQRYQLTSYEVEAMTQEELHTL' A
#
# COMPACT_ATOMS: atom_id res chain seq x y z
N MET A 1 -5.96 1.78 -15.91
CA MET A 1 -6.32 3.21 -15.93
C MET A 1 -5.03 3.99 -16.07
N ALA A 2 -4.97 4.88 -17.06
CA ALA A 2 -3.77 5.60 -17.48
C ALA A 2 -3.06 6.26 -16.29
N ASN A 3 -1.78 5.89 -16.06
CA ASN A 3 -0.71 6.55 -15.29
C ASN A 3 -1.03 7.43 -14.06
N LYS A 4 -2.20 7.29 -13.42
CA LYS A 4 -2.53 8.10 -12.25
C LYS A 4 -1.71 7.61 -11.07
N GLN A 5 -0.74 8.43 -10.67
CA GLN A 5 0.09 8.18 -9.51
C GLN A 5 -0.82 8.07 -8.28
N ILE A 6 -0.67 6.97 -7.55
CA ILE A 6 -1.40 6.76 -6.30
C ILE A 6 -0.75 7.62 -5.21
N GLU A 7 -1.59 8.28 -4.41
CA GLU A 7 -1.11 9.02 -3.24
C GLU A 7 -0.47 8.06 -2.22
N MET A 8 0.70 8.43 -1.68
CA MET A 8 1.40 7.61 -0.68
C MET A 8 0.56 7.36 0.58
N ARG A 9 -0.36 8.29 0.92
CA ARG A 9 -1.38 8.06 1.97
C ARG A 9 -2.21 6.80 1.74
N LYS A 10 -2.61 6.53 0.50
CA LYS A 10 -3.37 5.32 0.13
C LYS A 10 -2.48 4.08 0.19
N VAL A 11 -1.21 4.20 -0.20
CA VAL A 11 -0.22 3.13 -0.12
C VAL A 11 0.02 2.71 1.33
N LYS A 12 0.22 3.66 2.26
CA LYS A 12 0.30 3.39 3.71
C LYS A 12 -0.95 2.66 4.22
N LYS A 13 -2.14 3.10 3.81
CA LYS A 13 -3.42 2.45 4.18
C LYS A 13 -3.53 1.02 3.64
N ILE A 14 -3.10 0.74 2.40
CA ILE A 14 -3.07 -0.62 1.85
C ILE A 14 -2.28 -1.53 2.78
N PHE A 15 -1.09 -1.08 3.19
CA PHE A 15 -0.20 -1.90 3.98
C PHE A 15 -0.68 -2.11 5.42
N LYS A 16 -1.19 -1.04 6.05
CA LYS A 16 -1.83 -1.12 7.37
C LYS A 16 -2.97 -2.14 7.38
N LEU A 17 -3.87 -2.08 6.40
CA LEU A 17 -5.00 -3.01 6.30
C LEU A 17 -4.55 -4.44 6.02
N TYR A 18 -3.56 -4.63 5.14
CA TYR A 18 -3.03 -5.96 4.84
C TYR A 18 -2.36 -6.59 6.07
N SER A 19 -1.57 -5.81 6.80
CA SER A 19 -0.92 -6.24 8.06
C SER A 19 -1.93 -6.56 9.16
N ALA A 20 -3.11 -5.92 9.14
CA ALA A 20 -4.25 -6.25 10.00
C ALA A 20 -5.07 -7.47 9.53
N GLY A 21 -4.61 -8.22 8.51
CA GLY A 21 -5.27 -9.42 8.01
C GLY A 21 -6.43 -9.17 7.04
N VAL A 22 -6.64 -7.93 6.58
CA VAL A 22 -7.72 -7.61 5.64
C VAL A 22 -7.40 -8.16 4.25
N SER A 23 -8.35 -8.86 3.65
CA SER A 23 -8.15 -9.46 2.32
C SER A 23 -7.95 -8.40 1.22
N LYS A 24 -7.13 -8.71 0.20
CA LYS A 24 -6.85 -7.80 -0.94
C LYS A 24 -8.13 -7.30 -1.62
N ARG A 25 -9.16 -8.14 -1.69
CA ARG A 25 -10.49 -7.78 -2.25
C ARG A 25 -11.19 -6.72 -1.40
N ARG A 26 -11.18 -6.86 -0.07
CA ARG A 26 -11.80 -5.89 0.84
C ARG A 26 -11.03 -4.57 0.86
N ILE A 27 -9.70 -4.60 0.84
CA ILE A 27 -8.86 -3.40 0.71
C ILE A 27 -9.18 -2.64 -0.57
N SER A 28 -9.24 -3.36 -1.70
CA SER A 28 -9.59 -2.78 -3.01
C SER A 28 -10.93 -2.07 -2.97
N SER A 29 -11.96 -2.71 -2.42
CA SER A 29 -13.30 -2.14 -2.26
C SER A 29 -13.32 -0.92 -1.32
N GLN A 30 -12.62 -1.00 -0.19
CA GLN A 30 -12.64 0.04 0.84
C GLN A 30 -11.89 1.31 0.41
N LEU A 31 -10.80 1.17 -0.36
CA LEU A 31 -9.97 2.29 -0.78
C LEU A 31 -10.31 2.82 -2.19
N GLY A 32 -11.19 2.13 -2.92
CA GLY A 32 -11.50 2.45 -4.32
C GLY A 32 -10.28 2.28 -5.24
N ILE A 33 -9.42 1.31 -4.93
CA ILE A 33 -8.18 1.04 -5.66
C ILE A 33 -8.32 -0.29 -6.36
N SER A 34 -7.79 -0.42 -7.59
CA SER A 34 -7.83 -1.71 -8.29
C SER A 34 -7.11 -2.80 -7.48
N ARG A 35 -7.65 -4.03 -7.49
CA ARG A 35 -7.02 -5.18 -6.83
C ARG A 35 -5.59 -5.43 -7.34
N ASN A 36 -5.29 -5.11 -8.60
CA ASN A 36 -3.96 -5.23 -9.19
C ASN A 36 -2.98 -4.25 -8.54
N THR A 37 -3.38 -2.99 -8.34
CA THR A 37 -2.57 -2.00 -7.63
C THR A 37 -2.34 -2.41 -6.18
N VAL A 38 -3.38 -2.91 -5.48
CA VAL A 38 -3.23 -3.44 -4.12
C VAL A 38 -2.20 -4.58 -4.08
N SER A 39 -2.29 -5.55 -5.00
CA SER A 39 -1.33 -6.65 -5.10
C SER A 39 0.08 -6.17 -5.41
N LYS A 40 0.25 -5.18 -6.30
CA LYS A 40 1.55 -4.58 -6.63
C LYS A 40 2.23 -4.00 -5.39
N TYR A 41 1.52 -3.18 -4.61
CA TYR A 41 2.09 -2.56 -3.42
C TYR A 41 2.34 -3.58 -2.30
N ILE A 42 1.48 -4.58 -2.10
CA ILE A 42 1.77 -5.65 -1.14
C ILE A 42 3.05 -6.41 -1.52
N ALA A 43 3.22 -6.77 -2.79
CA ALA A 43 4.43 -7.43 -3.26
C ALA A 43 5.68 -6.55 -3.09
N PHE A 44 5.55 -5.23 -3.30
CA PHE A 44 6.59 -4.26 -3.01
C PHE A 44 6.99 -4.31 -1.53
N PHE A 45 6.05 -4.17 -0.60
CA PHE A 45 6.36 -4.23 0.83
C PHE A 45 7.03 -5.53 1.26
N GLN A 46 6.57 -6.67 0.71
CA GLN A 46 7.19 -7.97 0.96
C GLN A 46 8.63 -8.05 0.45
N ARG A 47 8.91 -7.45 -0.72
CA ARG A 47 10.26 -7.41 -1.30
C ARG A 47 11.25 -6.60 -0.45
N TYR A 48 10.79 -5.48 0.11
CA TYR A 48 11.62 -4.63 0.97
C TYR A 48 11.63 -5.08 2.44
N GLN A 49 10.91 -6.17 2.77
CA GLN A 49 10.75 -6.69 4.13
C GLN A 49 10.30 -5.64 5.15
N LEU A 50 9.55 -4.64 4.69
CA LEU A 50 9.08 -3.56 5.55
C LEU A 50 8.00 -4.07 6.50
N THR A 51 8.04 -3.61 7.74
CA THR A 51 7.03 -3.86 8.76
C THR A 51 5.99 -2.75 8.77
N SER A 52 4.77 -3.05 9.25
CA SER A 52 3.67 -2.07 9.33
C SER A 52 4.06 -0.81 10.08
N TYR A 53 4.87 -0.97 11.13
CA TYR A 53 5.40 0.13 11.93
C TYR A 53 6.34 1.02 11.12
N GLU A 54 7.32 0.46 10.40
CA GLU A 54 8.26 1.25 9.58
C GLU A 54 7.53 2.06 8.52
N VAL A 55 6.59 1.44 7.79
CA VAL A 55 5.80 2.14 6.79
C VAL A 55 4.94 3.23 7.41
N GLU A 56 4.41 3.05 8.62
CA GLU A 56 3.66 4.09 9.32
C GLU A 56 4.54 5.26 9.77
N ALA A 57 5.78 4.99 10.21
CA ALA A 57 6.75 6.00 10.62
C ALA A 57 7.28 6.84 9.43
N MET A 58 7.42 6.24 8.25
CA MET A 58 7.92 6.94 7.05
C MET A 58 7.04 8.12 6.63
N THR A 59 7.65 9.23 6.26
CA THR A 59 6.98 10.34 5.60
C THR A 59 6.53 9.95 4.19
N GLN A 60 5.67 10.78 3.59
CA GLN A 60 5.21 10.52 2.22
C GLN A 60 6.35 10.63 1.19
N GLU A 61 7.34 11.47 1.48
CA GLU A 61 8.51 11.70 0.62
C GLU A 61 9.44 10.50 0.68
N GLU A 62 9.77 10.01 1.88
CA GLU A 62 10.61 8.81 2.05
C GLU A 62 9.99 7.57 1.41
N LEU A 63 8.66 7.39 1.51
CA LEU A 63 7.98 6.25 0.88
C LEU A 63 7.91 6.37 -0.64
N HIS A 64 7.95 7.59 -1.17
CA HIS A 64 7.92 7.85 -2.63
C HIS A 64 9.28 7.58 -3.29
N THR A 65 10.37 7.73 -2.55
CA THR A 65 11.75 7.55 -3.04
C THR A 65 12.27 6.10 -2.98
N LEU A 66 11.53 5.17 -2.38
CA LEU A 66 11.85 3.72 -2.35
C LEU A 66 11.63 3.01 -3.69
#